data_AF-A0A2J4GB82-F1
#
_entry.id   AF-A0A2J4GB82-F1
#
_cell.length_a   1.000
_cell.length_b   1.000
_cell.length_c   1.000
_cell.angle_alpha   90.00
_cell.angle_beta   90.00
_cell.angle_gamma   90.00
#
_symmetry.space_group_name_H-M   'P 1'
#
loop_
_entity.id
_entity.type
_entity.pdbx_description
1 polymer ?
#
loop_
_entity_poly.entity_id
_entity_poly.type
_entity_poly.pdbx_seq_one_letter_code
_entity_poly.pdbx_strand_id
1 'polypeptide(L)' 'MEIIKRVDKRGRLVLPKEWREKYAENGLVVVRIEGERIVLEPLRLPDLTKFFDYVEVDLKSDLSDWKSVKGELLGIR' A
#
# COMPACT_ATOMS: atom_id res chain seq x y z
N MET A 1 -12.39 21.78 -12.97
CA MET A 1 -13.67 21.11 -13.30
C MET A 1 -14.36 20.77 -12.00
N GLU A 2 -15.61 21.17 -11.84
CA GLU A 2 -16.42 20.86 -10.67
C GLU A 2 -17.52 19.89 -11.09
N ILE A 3 -17.71 18.80 -10.34
CA ILE A 3 -18.75 17.80 -10.63
C ILE A 3 -19.55 17.58 -9.36
N ILE A 4 -20.84 17.90 -9.41
CA ILE A 4 -21.76 17.60 -8.33
C ILE A 4 -22.26 16.17 -8.51
N LYS A 5 -22.11 15.35 -7.47
CA LYS A 5 -22.57 13.96 -7.42
C LYS A 5 -23.45 13.77 -6.20
N ARG A 6 -24.49 12.96 -6.35
CA ARG A 6 -25.31 12.52 -5.23
C ARG A 6 -24.60 11.38 -4.50
N VAL A 7 -24.55 11.48 -3.18
CA VAL A 7 -24.15 10.37 -2.31
C VAL A 7 -25.31 9.39 -2.25
N ASP A 8 -25.01 8.10 -2.44
CA ASP A 8 -26.07 7.09 -2.41
C ASP A 8 -26.60 6.84 -0.99
N LYS A 9 -27.64 6.00 -0.87
CA LYS A 9 -28.27 5.69 0.43
C LYS A 9 -27.34 5.02 1.45
N ARG A 10 -26.19 4.51 1.03
CA ARG A 10 -25.20 3.83 1.88
C ARG A 10 -23.96 4.70 2.12
N GLY A 11 -23.98 5.97 1.69
CA GLY A 11 -22.84 6.87 1.86
C GLY A 11 -21.77 6.74 0.77
N ARG A 12 -22.00 6.01 -0.32
CA ARG A 12 -21.01 5.80 -1.38
C ARG A 12 -21.04 6.95 -2.39
N LEU A 13 -19.86 7.41 -2.79
CA LEU A 13 -19.66 8.38 -3.86
C LEU A 13 -19.06 7.67 -5.08
N VAL A 14 -19.69 7.83 -6.24
CA VAL A 14 -19.15 7.29 -7.50
C VAL A 14 -18.11 8.26 -8.05
N LEU A 15 -16.84 7.83 -8.03
CA LEU A 15 -15.74 8.61 -8.58
C LEU A 15 -15.77 8.63 -10.12
N PRO A 16 -15.35 9.74 -10.76
CA PRO A 16 -15.25 9.84 -12.21
C PRO A 16 -14.42 8.69 -12.81
N LYS A 17 -14.88 8.11 -13.92
CA LYS A 17 -14.26 6.94 -14.56
C LYS A 17 -12.77 7.19 -14.88
N GLU A 18 -12.49 8.29 -15.59
CA GLU A 18 -11.13 8.67 -15.99
C GLU A 18 -10.19 8.82 -14.80
N TRP A 19 -10.69 9.35 -13.68
CA TRP A 19 -9.90 9.49 -12.46
C TRP A 19 -9.60 8.13 -11.83
N ARG A 20 -10.60 7.25 -11.73
CA ARG A 20 -10.42 5.89 -11.17
C ARG A 20 -9.42 5.07 -11.97
N GLU A 21 -9.53 5.09 -13.30
CA GLU A 21 -8.64 4.35 -14.20
C GLU A 21 -7.18 4.78 -14.05
N LYS A 22 -6.95 6.06 -13.74
CA LYS A 22 -5.60 6.61 -13.59
C LYS A 22 -5.02 6.49 -12.18
N TYR A 23 -5.86 6.53 -11.14
CA TYR A 23 -5.40 6.79 -9.77
C TYR A 23 -5.92 5.82 -8.71
N ALA A 24 -7.02 5.11 -8.96
CA ALA A 24 -7.60 4.15 -8.01
C ALA A 24 -7.22 2.72 -8.40
N GLU A 25 -5.91 2.47 -8.47
CA GLU A 25 -5.38 1.14 -8.80
C GLU A 25 -5.90 0.11 -7.79
N ASN A 26 -6.37 -1.04 -8.30
CA ASN A 26 -7.01 -2.08 -7.49
C ASN A 26 -8.23 -1.62 -6.66
N GLY A 27 -8.82 -0.46 -7.01
CA GLY A 27 -9.96 0.11 -6.28
C GLY A 27 -9.59 0.69 -4.91
N LEU A 28 -8.30 0.94 -4.65
CA LEU A 28 -7.81 1.48 -3.38
C LEU A 28 -7.45 2.96 -3.52
N VAL A 29 -7.81 3.75 -2.52
CA VAL A 29 -7.46 5.17 -2.39
C VAL A 29 -7.20 5.49 -0.93
N VAL A 30 -6.38 6.50 -0.69
CA VAL A 30 -6.23 7.10 0.64
C VAL A 30 -7.38 8.09 0.81
N VAL A 31 -8.08 7.98 1.95
CA VAL A 31 -9.15 8.91 2.34
C VAL A 31 -8.68 9.68 3.57
N ARG A 32 -8.56 11.00 3.45
CA ARG A 32 -8.28 11.89 4.59
C ARG A 32 -9.49 12.78 4.84
N ILE A 33 -9.81 12.97 6.12
CA ILE A 33 -10.87 13.88 6.56
C ILE A 33 -10.20 15.12 7.14
N GLU A 34 -10.47 16.26 6.53
CA GLU A 34 -9.92 17.57 6.90
C GLU A 34 -11.09 18.52 7.20
N GLY A 35 -11.64 18.40 8.42
CA GLY A 35 -12.81 19.16 8.84
C GLY A 35 -14.02 18.89 7.95
N GLU A 36 -14.41 19.88 7.16
CA GLU A 36 -15.53 19.79 6.19
C GLU A 36 -15.15 19.10 4.87
N ARG A 37 -13.87 18.76 4.66
CA ARG A 37 -13.36 18.22 3.39
C ARG A 37 -13.01 16.74 3.52
N ILE A 38 -13.35 15.98 2.49
CA ILE A 38 -12.80 14.64 2.27
C ILE A 38 -11.81 14.74 1.12
N VAL A 39 -10.54 14.45 1.40
CA VAL A 39 -9.46 14.42 0.41
C VAL A 39 -9.22 12.97 -0.01
N LEU A 40 -9.29 12.72 -1.31
CA LEU A 40 -9.01 11.42 -1.91
C LEU A 40 -7.71 11.48 -2.69
N GLU A 41 -6.79 10.57 -2.39
CA GLU A 41 -5.49 10.48 -3.04
C GLU A 41 -5.21 9.07 -3.56
N PRO A 42 -4.41 8.94 -4.63
CA PRO A 42 -3.92 7.63 -5.07
C PRO A 42 -3.15 6.94 -3.94
N LEU A 43 -3.42 5.66 -3.70
CA LEU A 43 -2.60 4.86 -2.81
C LEU A 43 -1.24 4.60 -3.47
N ARG A 44 -0.20 5.26 -2.97
CA ARG A 44 1.19 4.97 -3.34
C ARG A 44 1.77 4.03 -2.30
N LEU A 45 1.92 2.77 -2.65
CA LEU A 45 2.65 1.84 -1.80
C LEU A 45 4.08 2.36 -1.61
N PRO A 46 4.59 2.37 -0.36
CA PRO A 46 5.98 2.72 -0.16
C PRO A 46 6.85 1.71 -0.91
N ASP A 47 7.88 2.21 -1.59
CA ASP A 47 8.94 1.35 -2.10
C ASP A 47 9.61 0.68 -0.90
N LEU A 48 9.46 -0.65 -0.78
CA LEU A 48 10.07 -1.43 0.30
C LEU A 48 11.54 -1.73 0.02
N THR A 49 11.99 -1.62 -1.23
CA THR A 49 13.39 -1.84 -1.62
C THR A 49 14.32 -0.83 -0.94
N LYS A 50 13.84 0.37 -0.61
CA LYS A 50 14.60 1.36 0.16
C LYS A 50 15.00 0.89 1.57
N PHE A 51 14.42 -0.19 2.08
CA PHE A 51 14.73 -0.76 3.39
C PHE A 51 15.63 -2.00 3.30
N PHE A 52 15.95 -2.50 2.10
CA PHE A 52 16.77 -3.71 1.95
C PHE A 52 18.16 -3.53 2.57
N ASP A 53 18.77 -2.35 2.40
CA ASP A 53 20.07 -2.02 2.96
C ASP A 53 20.01 -1.53 4.43
N TYR A 54 18.83 -1.56 5.05
CA TYR A 54 18.67 -1.08 6.44
C TYR A 54 19.04 -2.15 7.47
N VAL A 55 19.14 -3.41 7.06
CA VAL A 55 19.47 -4.55 7.93
C VAL A 55 20.48 -5.44 7.21
N GLU A 56 21.72 -5.41 7.68
CA GLU A 56 22.75 -6.38 7.28
C GLU A 56 22.80 -7.52 8.32
N VAL A 57 22.75 -8.77 7.85
CA VAL A 57 22.85 -9.96 8.69
C VAL A 57 23.91 -10.88 8.11
N ASP A 58 24.93 -11.19 8.91
CA ASP A 58 25.91 -12.20 8.57
C ASP A 58 25.29 -13.60 8.76
N LEU A 59 24.82 -14.18 7.65
CA LEU A 59 24.29 -15.54 7.63
C LEU A 59 25.43 -16.54 7.40
N LYS A 60 25.45 -17.60 8.20
CA LYS A 60 26.35 -18.75 8.01
C LYS A 60 25.73 -19.80 7.09
N SER A 61 24.40 -19.82 6.99
CA SER A 61 23.67 -20.77 6.15
C SER A 61 23.90 -20.51 4.67
N ASP A 62 23.92 -21.58 3.89
CA ASP A 62 23.90 -21.50 2.43
C ASP A 62 22.58 -20.85 1.97
N LEU A 63 22.67 -19.76 1.21
CA LEU A 63 21.52 -19.00 0.71
C LEU A 63 20.63 -19.83 -0.24
N SER A 64 21.15 -20.91 -0.81
CA SER A 64 20.37 -21.84 -1.64
C SER A 64 19.47 -22.77 -0.82
N ASP A 65 19.74 -22.95 0.49
CA ASP A 65 18.89 -23.71 1.42
C ASP A 65 18.04 -22.76 2.27
N TRP A 66 16.86 -22.43 1.74
CA TRP A 66 15.90 -21.56 2.41
C TRP A 66 15.49 -22.03 3.81
N LYS A 67 15.45 -23.35 4.07
CA LYS A 67 15.04 -23.88 5.37
C LYS A 67 16.06 -23.53 6.44
N SER A 68 17.35 -23.67 6.13
CA SER A 68 18.45 -23.33 7.03
C SER A 68 18.54 -21.83 7.27
N VAL A 69 18.46 -21.02 6.20
CA VAL A 69 18.42 -19.55 6.30
C VAL A 69 17.27 -19.07 7.20
N LYS A 70 16.06 -19.61 7.00
CA LYS A 70 14.89 -19.26 7.82
C LYS A 70 15.08 -19.64 9.29
N GLY A 71 15.68 -20.79 9.59
CA GLY A 71 15.97 -21.22 10.95
C GLY A 71 16.94 -20.28 11.66
N GLU A 72 18.03 -19.92 10.98
CA GLU A 72 19.04 -18.97 11.47
C GLU A 72 18.45 -17.59 11.75
N LEU A 73 17.69 -17.03 10.81
CA LEU A 73 17.05 -15.72 10.96
C LEU A 73 16.04 -15.66 12.11
N LEU A 74 15.31 -16.75 12.36
CA LEU A 74 14.30 -16.81 13.43
C LEU A 74 14.90 -17.20 14.79
N GLY A 75 16.20 -17.48 14.87
CA GLY A 75 16.86 -17.97 16.09
C GLY A 75 16.31 -19.31 16.58
N ILE A 76 15.67 -20.08 15.70
CA ILE A 76 15.10 -21.38 16.01
C ILE A 76 16.24 -22.39 15.94
N ARG A 77 16.79 -22.75 17.10
CA ARG A 77 17.77 -23.82 17.27
C ARG A 77 17.19 -25.20 16.93
#